data_AF-A0A9W4DS87-F1
#
_entry.id   AF-A0A9W4DS87-F1
#
_cell.length_a   1.000
_cell.length_b   1.000
_cell.length_c   1.000
_cell.angle_alpha   90.00
_cell.angle_beta   90.00
_cell.angle_gamma   90.00
#
_symmetry.space_group_name_H-M   'P 1'
#
loop_
_entity.id
_entity.type
_entity.pdbx_description
1 polymer ?
#
loop_
_entity_poly.entity_id
_entity_poly.type
_entity_poly.pdbx_seq_one_letter_code
_entity_poly.pdbx_strand_id
1 'polypeptide(L)'
;MNAHAERVIRTIRAECTDRLLIYNKQHLRHVLAEYAEHYNGSRPHRALQLRAPADDRNVIPFPEQRIQRIQSHNVLEGLIHEYRQAT
;
A
#
# COMPACT_ATOMS: atom_id res chain seq x y z
N MET A 1 10.20 -24.64 4.87
CA MET A 1 9.65 -23.59 5.76
C MET A 1 10.02 -22.22 5.18
N ASN A 2 9.27 -21.74 4.18
CA ASN A 2 9.42 -20.37 3.66
C ASN A 2 8.18 -19.83 2.90
N ALA A 3 7.04 -20.53 2.99
CA ALA A 3 5.85 -20.24 2.21
C ALA A 3 5.32 -18.80 2.40
N HIS A 4 5.50 -18.23 3.59
CA HIS A 4 5.14 -16.83 3.87
C HIS A 4 6.02 -15.84 3.11
N ALA A 5 7.35 -16.03 3.15
CA ALA A 5 8.28 -15.17 2.41
C ALA A 5 8.07 -15.30 0.90
N GLU A 6 7.90 -16.52 0.40
CA GLU A 6 7.61 -16.78 -1.02
C GLU A 6 6.31 -16.11 -1.48
N ARG A 7 5.26 -16.16 -0.65
CA ARG A 7 3.99 -15.48 -0.93
C ARG A 7 4.18 -13.96 -0.99
N VAL A 8 4.92 -13.39 -0.04
CA VAL A 8 5.20 -11.94 -0.02
C VAL A 8 5.96 -11.52 -1.27
N ILE A 9 7.03 -12.24 -1.64
CA ILE A 9 7.82 -11.95 -2.84
C ILE A 9 6.97 -12.03 -4.10
N ARG A 10 6.11 -13.04 -4.22
CA ARG A 10 5.18 -13.19 -5.35
C ARG A 10 4.21 -12.01 -5.45
N THR A 11 3.66 -11.57 -4.32
CA THR A 11 2.74 -10.43 -4.29
C THR A 11 3.44 -9.13 -4.69
N ILE A 12 4.61 -8.85 -4.13
CA ILE A 12 5.43 -7.68 -4.51
C ILE A 12 5.73 -7.70 -6.00
N ARG A 13 6.09 -8.87 -6.55
CA ARG A 13 6.43 -8.99 -7.96
C ARG A 13 5.25 -8.66 -8.87
N ALA A 14 4.11 -9.28 -8.64
CA ALA A 14 2.91 -9.11 -9.46
C ALA A 14 2.32 -7.69 -9.39
N GLU A 15 2.43 -7.03 -8.23
CA GLU A 15 1.79 -5.72 -8.02
C GLU A 15 2.71 -4.55 -8.32
N CYS A 16 4.03 -4.74 -8.24
CA CYS A 16 5.00 -3.66 -8.30
C CYS A 16 6.08 -3.93 -9.35
N THR A 17 6.99 -4.89 -9.13
CA THR A 17 8.21 -4.98 -9.93
C THR A 17 7.99 -5.48 -11.36
N ASP A 18 6.91 -6.21 -11.65
CA ASP A 18 6.55 -6.61 -13.02
C ASP A 18 5.97 -5.44 -13.83
N ARG A 19 5.61 -4.33 -13.17
CA ARG A 19 4.92 -3.18 -13.76
C ARG A 19 5.76 -1.90 -13.75
N LEU A 20 6.95 -1.94 -13.15
CA LEU A 20 7.88 -0.81 -13.05
C LEU A 20 9.23 -1.16 -13.66
N LEU A 21 9.82 -0.19 -14.36
CA LEU A 21 11.18 -0.32 -14.85
C LEU A 21 12.18 0.01 -13.73
N ILE A 22 12.84 -1.02 -13.21
CA ILE A 22 13.80 -0.88 -12.12
C ILE A 22 15.20 -0.61 -12.69
N TYR A 23 15.59 0.67 -12.71
CA TYR A 23 16.87 1.11 -13.29
C TYR A 23 18.13 0.69 -12.50
N ASN A 24 18.05 0.60 -11.17
CA ASN A 24 19.20 0.22 -10.34
C ASN A 24 18.76 -0.27 -8.94
N LYS A 25 19.73 -0.73 -8.13
CA LYS A 25 19.48 -1.24 -6.77
C LYS A 25 18.92 -0.19 -5.81
N GLN A 26 19.37 1.06 -5.92
CA GLN A 26 18.88 2.14 -5.07
C GLN A 26 17.42 2.46 -5.39
N HIS A 27 17.06 2.48 -6.67
CA HIS A 27 15.68 2.62 -7.12
C HIS A 27 14.82 1.46 -6.61
N LEU A 28 15.28 0.21 -6.72
CA LEU A 28 14.57 -0.94 -6.17
C LEU A 28 14.32 -0.81 -4.66
N ARG A 29 15.31 -0.35 -3.89
CA ARG A 29 15.15 -0.15 -2.45
C ARG A 29 14.10 0.91 -2.12
N HIS A 30 14.07 2.00 -2.89
CA HIS A 30 13.08 3.05 -2.72
C HIS A 30 11.67 2.53 -3.02
N VAL A 31 11.50 1.89 -4.18
CA VAL A 31 10.25 1.25 -4.60
C VAL A 31 9.75 0.24 -3.58
N LEU A 32 10.62 -0.63 -3.06
CA LEU A 32 10.22 -1.61 -2.05
C LEU A 32 9.86 -0.99 -0.69
N ALA A 33 10.53 0.10 -0.30
CA ALA A 33 10.20 0.83 0.92
C ALA A 33 8.82 1.49 0.81
N GLU A 34 8.57 2.18 -0.30
CA GLU A 34 7.29 2.83 -0.60
C GLU A 34 6.15 1.80 -0.69
N TYR A 35 6.40 0.66 -1.34
CA TYR A 35 5.44 -0.44 -1.36
C TYR A 35 5.15 -1.00 0.04
N ALA A 36 6.16 -1.10 0.91
CA ALA A 36 5.97 -1.58 2.28
C ALA A 36 5.15 -0.59 3.12
N GLU A 37 5.37 0.72 2.94
CA GLU A 37 4.56 1.76 3.58
C GLU A 37 3.10 1.67 3.11
N HIS A 38 2.85 1.57 1.80
CA HIS A 38 1.52 1.33 1.24
C HIS A 38 0.88 0.06 1.81
N TYR A 39 1.59 -1.07 1.75
CA TYR A 39 1.07 -2.37 2.15
C TYR A 39 0.62 -2.39 3.61
N ASN A 40 1.37 -1.74 4.49
CA ASN A 40 1.10 -1.74 5.92
C ASN A 40 0.13 -0.62 6.35
N GLY A 41 0.18 0.53 5.69
CA GLY A 41 -0.53 1.74 6.15
C GLY A 41 -1.77 2.13 5.35
N SER A 42 -1.98 1.59 4.15
CA SER A 42 -3.05 2.09 3.27
C SER A 42 -3.72 1.01 2.42
N ARG A 43 -3.04 -0.11 2.16
CA ARG A 43 -3.60 -1.21 1.40
C ARG A 43 -4.76 -1.86 2.18
N PRO A 44 -5.93 -2.05 1.56
CA PRO A 44 -7.03 -2.78 2.21
C PRO A 44 -6.75 -4.29 2.20
N HIS A 45 -6.84 -4.95 3.36
CA HIS A 45 -6.66 -6.39 3.48
C HIS A 45 -7.98 -7.08 3.80
N ARG A 46 -8.43 -7.99 2.93
CA ARG A 46 -9.69 -8.73 3.15
C ARG A 46 -9.72 -9.51 4.46
N ALA A 47 -8.59 -10.10 4.85
CA ALA A 47 -8.48 -10.82 6.12
C ALA A 47 -8.60 -9.90 7.35
N LEU A 48 -8.38 -8.59 7.18
CA LEU A 48 -8.47 -7.57 8.22
C LEU A 48 -9.72 -6.68 8.04
N GLN A 49 -10.79 -7.21 7.41
CA GLN A 49 -12.03 -6.45 7.17
C GLN A 49 -11.77 -5.14 6.38
N LEU A 50 -10.92 -5.22 5.36
CA LEU A 50 -10.47 -4.10 4.52
C LEU A 50 -9.64 -3.04 5.22
N ARG A 51 -9.17 -3.30 6.45
CA ARG A 51 -8.20 -2.45 7.15
C ARG A 51 -6.77 -2.72 6.69
N ALA A 52 -5.91 -1.73 6.85
CA ALA A 52 -4.47 -1.88 6.74
C ALA A 52 -3.89 -2.45 8.06
N PRO A 53 -2.76 -3.18 8.03
CA PRO A 53 -2.13 -3.75 9.22
C PRO A 53 -1.79 -2.73 10.31
N ALA A 54 -1.45 -1.51 9.91
CA ALA A 54 -1.09 -0.41 10.81
C ALA A 54 -2.29 0.48 11.21
N ASP A 55 -3.51 0.17 10.75
CA ASP A 55 -4.70 0.92 11.16
C ASP A 55 -4.96 0.80 12.67
N ASP A 56 -5.40 1.90 13.29
CA ASP A 56 -5.90 1.86 14.66
C ASP A 56 -7.15 0.97 14.73
N ARG A 57 -7.06 -0.09 15.52
CA ARG A 57 -8.15 -1.06 15.68
C ARG A 57 -9.39 -0.44 16.33
N ASN A 58 -9.20 0.62 17.11
CA ASN A 58 -10.26 1.31 17.84
C ASN A 58 -10.99 2.35 16.96
N VAL A 59 -10.45 2.68 15.80
CA VAL A 59 -11.13 3.53 14.82
C VAL A 59 -11.92 2.64 13.88
N ILE A 60 -13.23 2.84 13.84
CA ILE A 60 -14.08 2.28 12.78
C ILE A 60 -13.94 3.22 11.60
N PRO A 61 -13.45 2.79 10.42
CA PRO A 61 -13.52 3.61 9.22
C PRO A 61 -14.99 3.77 8.85
N PHE A 62 -15.64 4.82 9.35
CA PHE A 62 -17.04 5.12 9.08
C PHE A 62 -17.22 5.72 7.68
N PRO A 63 -18.36 5.46 7.01
CA PRO A 63 -18.70 6.08 5.74
C PRO A 63 -19.34 7.44 6.01
N GLU A 64 -18.57 8.41 6.53
CA GLU A 64 -19.11 9.75 6.69
C GLU A 64 -18.95 10.51 5.37
N GLN A 65 -20.07 10.66 4.66
CA GLN A 65 -20.28 11.57 3.54
C GLN A 65 -20.16 13.05 3.96
N ARG A 66 -19.16 13.37 4.76
CA ARG A 66 -18.70 14.74 4.93
C ARG A 66 -17.69 14.94 3.81
N ILE A 67 -17.93 15.92 2.94
CA ILE A 67 -16.98 16.32 1.89
C ILE A 67 -15.74 16.88 2.60
N GLN A 68 -14.92 15.99 3.16
CA GLN A 68 -13.59 16.29 3.65
C GLN A 68 -12.70 16.35 2.42
N ARG A 69 -11.71 17.23 2.45
CA ARG A 69 -10.80 17.39 1.32
C ARG A 69 -10.00 16.10 1.15
N ILE A 70 -10.32 15.30 0.14
CA ILE A 70 -9.57 14.08 -0.17
C ILE A 70 -8.31 14.50 -0.92
N GLN A 71 -7.15 13.99 -0.50
CA GLN A 71 -5.89 14.16 -1.21
C GLN A 71 -5.55 12.87 -1.95
N SER A 72 -5.27 13.01 -3.25
CA SER A 72 -4.67 11.94 -4.05
C SER A 72 -3.19 11.88 -3.72
N HIS A 73 -2.73 10.72 -3.30
CA HIS A 73 -1.32 10.43 -3.10
C HIS A 73 -0.90 9.35 -4.09
N ASN A 74 0.04 9.71 -4.96
CA ASN A 74 0.59 8.78 -5.93
C ASN A 74 1.69 7.98 -5.25
N VAL A 75 1.55 6.67 -5.31
CA VAL A 75 2.50 5.71 -4.77
C VAL A 75 3.11 4.92 -5.94
N LEU A 76 4.38 4.55 -5.82
CA LEU A 76 5.13 3.78 -6.80
C LEU A 76 5.16 4.46 -8.17
N GLU A 77 5.64 5.71 -8.21
CA GLU A 77 5.67 6.56 -9.41
C GLU A 77 4.27 6.71 -10.07
N GLY A 78 3.20 6.60 -9.28
CA GLY A 78 1.82 6.69 -9.77
C GLY A 78 1.21 5.37 -10.24
N LEU A 79 1.89 4.24 -10.04
CA LEU A 79 1.31 2.92 -10.28
C LEU A 79 0.11 2.65 -9.35
N ILE A 80 0.18 3.16 -8.13
CA ILE A 80 -0.88 3.04 -7.12
C ILE A 80 -1.39 4.44 -6.81
N HIS A 81 -2.71 4.61 -6.88
CA HIS A 81 -3.38 5.84 -6.46
C HIS A 81 -4.06 5.60 -5.12
N GLU A 82 -3.58 6.29 -4.09
CA GLU A 82 -4.18 6.29 -2.77
C GLU A 82 -4.99 7.56 -2.54
N TYR A 83 -6.08 7.42 -1.79
CA TYR A 83 -6.91 8.53 -1.38
C TYR A 83 -6.89 8.63 0.14
N ARG A 84 -6.38 9.74 0.67
CA ARG A 84 -6.31 10.00 2.11
C ARG A 84 -7.16 11.21 2.46
N GLN A 85 -7.66 11.26 3.69
CA GLN A 85 -8.31 12.48 4.20
C GLN A 85 -7.23 13.54 4.43
N ALA A 86 -7.47 14.77 3.98
CA ALA A 86 -6.63 15.91 4.35
C ALA A 86 -6.82 16.17 5.85
N THR A 87 -5.70 16.25 6.57
CA THR A 87 -5.65 16.71 7.96
C THR A 87 -6.05 18.19 8.06
#